data_AF-A0A4Q3N726-F1
#
_entry.id   AF-A0A4Q3N726-F1
#
_cell.length_a   1.000
_cell.length_b   1.000
_cell.length_c   1.000
_cell.angle_alpha   90.00
_cell.angle_beta   90.00
_cell.angle_gamma   90.00
#
_symmetry.space_group_name_H-M   'P 1'
#
loop_
_entity.id
_entity.type
_entity.pdbx_description
1 polymer ?
#
loop_
_entity_poly.entity_id
_entity_poly.type
_entity_poly.pdbx_seq_one_letter_code
_entity_poly.pdbx_strand_id
1 'polypeptide(L)'
;LQAIEGGRMQVSELFGTIQADQRHKDVALLHYEEIFERRFGGWTMGQVNLAKLNHSILLKYSEKPELDPYAVSGKVSLALLEDLMATAAICGRV
;
A
#
# COMPACT_ATOMS: atom_id res chain seq x y z
N LEU A 1 -1.78 -4.70 2.80
CA LEU A 1 -1.59 -3.91 1.56
C LEU A 1 -0.30 -3.11 1.71
N GLN A 2 0.59 -3.14 0.72
CA GLN A 2 1.87 -2.43 0.73
C GLN A 2 2.21 -1.96 -0.68
N ALA A 3 2.71 -0.74 -0.82
CA ALA A 3 3.29 -0.23 -2.06
C ALA A 3 4.81 -0.07 -1.88
N ILE A 4 5.57 -0.50 -2.88
CA ILE A 4 7.04 -0.42 -2.90
C ILE A 4 7.48 0.28 -4.18
N GLU A 5 8.38 1.25 -4.04
CA GLU A 5 8.91 2.04 -5.16
C GLU A 5 10.43 1.99 -5.19
N GLY A 6 11.01 1.74 -6.37
CA GLY A 6 12.45 1.68 -6.51
C GLY A 6 12.87 1.14 -7.87
N GLY A 7 14.16 0.81 -7.99
CA GLY A 7 14.67 0.14 -9.18
C GLY A 7 14.04 -1.24 -9.35
N ARG A 8 13.82 -1.64 -10.62
CA ARG A 8 13.14 -2.89 -10.98
C ARG A 8 13.71 -4.11 -10.25
N MET A 9 15.03 -4.24 -10.22
CA MET A 9 15.70 -5.38 -9.56
C MET A 9 15.51 -5.34 -8.05
N GLN A 10 15.77 -4.19 -7.42
CA GLN A 10 15.63 -4.04 -5.97
C GLN A 10 14.19 -4.29 -5.49
N VAL A 11 13.19 -3.79 -6.23
CA VAL A 11 11.77 -4.04 -5.94
C VAL A 11 11.43 -5.52 -6.08
N SER A 12 11.93 -6.19 -7.13
CA SER A 12 11.67 -7.61 -7.37
C SER A 12 12.29 -8.52 -6.30
N GLU A 13 13.54 -8.24 -5.91
CA GLU A 13 14.24 -8.95 -4.84
C GLU A 13 13.57 -8.76 -3.48
N LEU A 14 13.16 -7.52 -3.17
CA LEU A 14 12.43 -7.22 -1.95
C LEU A 14 11.07 -7.92 -1.92
N PHE A 15 10.33 -7.90 -3.03
CA PHE A 15 9.06 -8.62 -3.14
C PHE A 15 9.24 -10.13 -2.91
N GLY A 16 10.29 -10.74 -3.46
CA GLY A 16 10.61 -12.15 -3.21
C GLY A 16 10.91 -12.43 -1.73
N THR A 17 11.66 -11.53 -1.08
CA THR A 17 11.93 -11.61 0.37
C THR A 17 10.65 -11.50 1.19
N ILE A 18 9.76 -10.56 0.84
CA ILE A 18 8.45 -10.40 1.46
C ILE A 18 7.65 -11.68 1.27
N GLN A 19 7.54 -12.21 0.06
CA GLN A 19 6.75 -13.42 -0.21
C GLN A 19 7.18 -14.63 0.62
N ALA A 20 8.47 -14.78 0.93
CA ALA A 20 9.01 -15.88 1.73
C ALA A 20 8.84 -15.71 3.26
N ASP A 21 8.41 -14.53 3.72
CA ASP A 21 8.29 -14.22 5.14
C ASP A 21 7.11 -14.93 5.80
N GLN A 22 7.39 -15.66 6.89
CA GLN A 22 6.41 -16.48 7.62
C GLN A 22 5.44 -15.66 8.48
N ARG A 23 5.65 -14.35 8.63
CA ARG A 23 4.77 -13.46 9.43
C ARG A 23 3.44 -13.16 8.74
N HIS A 24 3.33 -13.44 7.44
CA HIS A 24 2.10 -13.28 6.68
C HIS A 24 1.87 -14.49 5.76
N LYS A 25 0.74 -14.49 5.06
CA LYS A 25 0.35 -15.53 4.11
C LYS A 25 -0.42 -14.89 2.96
N ASP A 26 -0.62 -15.67 1.90
CA ASP A 26 -1.46 -15.29 0.75
C ASP A 26 -0.98 -14.02 0.03
N VAL A 27 0.33 -13.81 -0.04
CA VAL A 27 0.93 -12.64 -0.70
C VAL A 27 0.59 -12.62 -2.18
N ALA A 28 -0.20 -11.63 -2.60
CA ALA A 28 -0.63 -11.44 -3.98
C ALA A 28 -0.04 -10.16 -4.59
N LEU A 29 0.48 -10.26 -5.82
CA LEU A 29 0.85 -9.10 -6.61
C LEU A 29 -0.42 -8.47 -7.18
N LEU A 30 -0.70 -7.23 -6.79
CA LEU A 30 -1.93 -6.55 -7.16
C LEU A 30 -1.78 -5.54 -8.30
N HIS A 31 -0.65 -4.82 -8.33
CA HIS A 31 -0.32 -3.85 -9.38
C HIS A 31 1.19 -3.77 -9.54
N TYR A 32 1.66 -3.75 -10.78
CA TYR A 32 3.07 -3.54 -11.12
C TYR A 32 3.15 -2.67 -12.37
N GLU A 33 3.84 -1.54 -12.25
CA GLU A 33 4.01 -0.59 -13.35
C GLU A 33 5.36 0.13 -13.25
N GLU A 34 5.79 0.69 -14.36
CA GLU A 34 6.83 1.72 -14.35
C GLU A 34 6.21 3.05 -13.93
N ILE A 35 6.94 3.81 -13.11
CA ILE A 35 6.55 5.13 -12.64
C ILE A 35 7.54 6.17 -13.15
N PHE A 36 7.03 7.35 -13.51
CA PHE A 36 7.88 8.47 -13.94
C PHE A 36 8.59 9.14 -12.75
N GLU A 37 7.95 9.14 -11.59
CA GLU A 37 8.46 9.72 -10.35
C GLU A 37 7.93 8.96 -9.13
N ARG A 38 8.61 9.08 -7.99
CA ARG A 38 8.18 8.47 -6.72
C ARG A 38 6.93 9.17 -6.21
N ARG A 39 5.87 8.40 -5.94
CA ARG A 39 4.66 8.90 -5.29
C ARG A 39 4.82 8.96 -3.77
N PHE A 40 5.68 8.10 -3.20
CA PHE A 40 5.91 7.97 -1.76
C PHE A 40 7.32 8.41 -1.33
N GLY A 41 7.95 9.34 -2.06
CA GLY A 41 9.36 9.74 -1.85
C GLY A 41 9.68 10.48 -0.54
N GLY A 42 8.68 10.80 0.29
CA GLY A 42 8.85 11.53 1.55
C GLY A 42 9.28 10.68 2.75
N TRP A 43 9.40 9.35 2.61
CA TRP A 43 9.78 8.42 3.68
C TRP A 43 10.40 7.13 3.12
N THR A 44 11.08 6.39 3.98
CA THR A 44 11.60 5.05 3.64
C THR A 44 10.49 3.99 3.71
N MET A 45 9.68 3.97 4.77
CA MET A 45 8.46 3.16 4.85
C MET A 45 7.41 3.82 5.77
N GLY A 46 6.25 4.16 5.22
CA GLY A 46 5.13 4.72 5.99
C GLY A 46 4.14 3.63 6.41
N GLN A 47 3.77 3.58 7.69
CA GLN A 47 2.75 2.67 8.19
C GLN A 47 1.46 3.43 8.53
N VAL A 48 0.34 3.02 7.93
CA VAL A 48 -0.99 3.57 8.24
C VAL A 48 -1.59 2.82 9.43
N ASN A 49 -2.10 3.56 10.41
CA ASN A 49 -2.87 2.97 11.50
C ASN A 49 -4.35 2.89 11.13
N LEU A 50 -4.81 1.68 10.80
CA LEU A 50 -6.19 1.42 10.41
C LEU A 50 -7.20 1.73 11.54
N ALA A 51 -6.81 1.68 12.81
CA ALA A 51 -7.71 2.02 13.92
C ALA A 51 -8.06 3.51 13.99
N LYS A 52 -7.25 4.38 13.36
CA LYS A 52 -7.48 5.83 13.26
C LYS A 52 -8.00 6.23 11.88
N LEU A 53 -8.34 5.27 11.04
CA LEU A 53 -8.75 5.52 9.68
C LEU A 53 -10.16 6.11 9.64
N ASN A 54 -10.33 7.19 8.87
CA ASN A 54 -11.66 7.71 8.57
C ASN A 54 -12.36 6.78 7.57
N HIS A 55 -13.41 6.10 8.01
CA HIS A 55 -14.22 5.18 7.20
C HIS A 55 -14.77 5.81 5.91
N SER A 56 -14.97 7.13 5.88
CA SER A 56 -15.40 7.85 4.68
C SER A 56 -14.38 7.74 3.53
N ILE A 57 -13.09 7.61 3.84
CA ILE A 57 -12.04 7.39 2.83
C ILE A 57 -12.19 5.98 2.23
N LEU A 58 -12.46 4.96 3.05
CA LEU A 58 -12.68 3.60 2.54
C LEU A 58 -13.90 3.51 1.62
N LEU A 59 -14.99 4.17 1.99
CA LEU A 59 -16.22 4.20 1.18
C LEU A 59 -16.05 4.88 -0.19
N LYS A 60 -15.03 5.74 -0.35
CA LYS A 60 -14.67 6.30 -1.67
C LYS A 60 -14.13 5.23 -2.63
N TYR A 61 -13.58 4.13 -2.09
CA TYR A 61 -12.83 3.12 -2.84
C TYR A 61 -13.38 1.69 -2.68
N SER A 62 -14.39 1.48 -1.84
CA SER A 62 -14.95 0.16 -1.53
C SER A 62 -16.44 0.25 -1.14
N GLU A 63 -17.17 -0.84 -1.34
CA GLU A 63 -18.61 -0.90 -1.04
C GLU A 63 -18.91 -0.94 0.48
N LYS A 64 -17.92 -1.32 1.29
CA LYS A 64 -18.03 -1.45 2.74
C LYS A 64 -17.04 -0.52 3.44
N PRO A 65 -17.32 -0.08 4.68
CA PRO A 65 -16.36 0.71 5.47
C PRO A 65 -15.24 -0.17 6.04
N GLU A 66 -14.77 -1.17 5.30
CA GLU A 66 -13.77 -2.14 5.75
C GLU A 66 -12.73 -2.30 4.65
N LEU A 67 -11.46 -2.30 5.04
CA LEU A 67 -10.37 -2.54 4.09
C LEU A 67 -10.24 -4.05 3.86
N ASP A 68 -10.73 -4.52 2.72
CA ASP A 68 -10.43 -5.86 2.19
C ASP A 68 -9.46 -5.73 1.01
N PRO A 69 -8.14 -5.98 1.19
CA PRO A 69 -7.15 -5.85 0.13
C PRO A 69 -7.33 -6.83 -1.04
N TYR A 70 -8.10 -7.91 -0.87
CA TYR A 70 -8.29 -8.95 -1.89
C TYR A 70 -9.53 -8.70 -2.76
N ALA A 71 -10.46 -7.87 -2.31
CA ALA A 71 -11.68 -7.53 -3.05
C ALA A 71 -11.53 -6.27 -3.93
N VAL A 72 -10.44 -5.52 -3.78
CA VAL A 72 -10.21 -4.25 -4.48
C VAL A 72 -9.17 -4.40 -5.59
N SER A 73 -9.33 -3.66 -6.68
CA SER A 73 -8.33 -3.64 -7.76
C SER A 73 -7.05 -2.92 -7.34
N GLY A 74 -5.95 -3.18 -8.07
CA GLY A 74 -4.66 -2.53 -7.82
C GLY A 74 -4.65 -1.02 -7.98
N LYS A 75 -5.31 -0.49 -9.01
CA LYS A 75 -5.41 0.95 -9.21
C LYS A 75 -6.19 1.64 -8.09
N VAL A 76 -7.26 1.01 -7.62
CA VAL A 76 -8.07 1.51 -6.49
C VAL A 76 -7.25 1.49 -5.20
N SER A 77 -6.52 0.39 -4.95
CA SER A 77 -5.64 0.26 -3.78
C SER A 77 -4.52 1.31 -3.76
N LEU A 78 -3.92 1.58 -4.92
CA LEU A 78 -2.91 2.62 -5.06
C LEU A 78 -3.48 4.01 -4.76
N ALA A 79 -4.64 4.35 -5.36
CA ALA A 79 -5.32 5.62 -5.11
C ALA A 79 -5.71 5.78 -3.63
N LEU A 80 -6.14 4.70 -2.97
CA LEU A 80 -6.37 4.69 -1.52
C LEU A 80 -5.09 5.03 -0.75
N LEU A 81 -3.96 4.37 -1.06
CA LEU A 81 -2.68 4.63 -0.37
C LEU A 81 -2.20 6.08 -0.54
N GLU A 82 -2.41 6.69 -1.72
CA GLU A 82 -2.12 8.10 -1.98
C GLU A 82 -2.98 9.04 -1.13
N ASP A 83 -4.30 8.79 -1.03
CA ASP A 83 -5.21 9.56 -0.17
C ASP A 83 -4.85 9.42 1.33
N LEU A 84 -4.45 8.21 1.76
CA LEU A 84 -4.00 7.96 3.14
C LEU A 84 -2.70 8.69 3.47
N MET A 85 -1.80 8.81 2.50
CA MET A 85 -0.61 9.64 2.61
C MET A 85 -0.98 11.12 2.81
N ALA A 86 -1.90 11.64 2.00
CA ALA A 86 -2.27 13.06 2.03
C ALA A 86 -2.95 13.47 3.35
N THR A 87 -3.58 12.53 4.05
CA THR A 87 -4.39 12.78 5.26
C THR A 87 -3.65 12.61 6.59
N ALA A 88 -2.31 12.50 6.57
CA ALA A 88 -1.47 12.31 7.76
C ALA A 88 -1.82 11.09 8.63
N ALA A 89 -2.47 10.07 8.04
CA ALA A 89 -2.83 8.82 8.72
C ALA A 89 -1.61 7.90 9.02
N ILE A 90 -0.40 8.37 8.69
CA ILE A 90 0.86 7.65 8.84
C ILE A 90 1.39 7.81 10.26
N CYS A 91 1.45 6.70 10.99
CA CYS A 91 1.81 6.68 12.41
C CYS A 91 3.31 6.44 12.68
N GLY A 92 4.16 6.39 11.65
CA GLY A 92 5.61 6.21 11.82
C GLY A 92 6.38 6.36 10.52
N ARG A 93 7.61 6.88 10.65
CA ARG A 93 8.66 6.83 9.64
C ARG A 93 9.73 5.90 10.20
N VAL A 94 9.91 4.74 9.60
CA VAL A 94 11.05 3.83 9.88
C VAL A 94 12.04 3.93 8.75
#